data_AF-S3CFK4-F1
#
_entry.id   AF-S3CFK4-F1
#
_cell.length_a   1.000
_cell.length_b   1.000
_cell.length_c   1.000
_cell.angle_alpha   90.00
_cell.angle_beta   90.00
_cell.angle_gamma   90.00
#
_symmetry.space_group_name_H-M   'P 1'
#
loop_
_entity.id
_entity.type
_entity.pdbx_description
1 polymer ?
#
loop_
_entity_poly.entity_id
_entity_poly.type
_entity_poly.pdbx_seq_one_letter_code
_entity_poly.pdbx_strand_id
1 'polypeptide(L)'
;MSSASIIGLSELDQHLGALLSSSPGAGTTALELSPSLFEDVKLRVTDDNTRIIAAALMPKLVALLKSPVVLGGQGPLVNTDAICSLATKLLGQSVFTFSEALAIAPIESLVEALGQDATPATNKLVIAVIDKATGPRNSASWTPSPAEAHNIAVLARSSELFEAFIKCWLLSPDTGVGDYAERVLVKLLDADRPPAINGHSVDVNGGGQTAGAPHNNPGQLWNIMFQVHSIYTHTILASCRTGLGESLRNGEVNGGPDEDGAVKTASSRSIAQSRVLSILPSLACLDFLKVAKSQTGDNQPALLEFAWNRMVEMRDPLMVRNLHSFYIEMVSRTRCFLTLSDRRAGVNRSSRPRVASLNNITDPELHFQVKELGNLLHLVVSRDPSLLAHVRALPNEAAAAAEHGLVTREDAEDLRIWVDLLLEPVQSQLAVR
;
A
#
# COMPACT_ATOMS: atom_id res chain seq x y z
N MET A 1 -22.06 8.94 34.56
CA MET A 1 -21.16 7.84 34.18
C MET A 1 -19.82 8.13 34.81
N SER A 2 -19.43 7.30 35.77
CA SER A 2 -18.29 7.53 36.65
C SER A 2 -16.99 7.52 35.85
N SER A 3 -16.31 8.65 35.81
CA SER A 3 -14.95 8.79 35.29
C SER A 3 -14.01 7.91 36.13
N ALA A 4 -13.80 6.66 35.71
CA ALA A 4 -12.68 5.88 36.20
C ALA A 4 -11.42 6.74 36.01
N SER A 5 -10.74 7.06 37.10
CA SER A 5 -9.53 7.89 37.05
C SER A 5 -8.48 7.15 36.23
N ILE A 6 -8.21 7.66 35.02
CA ILE A 6 -7.16 7.12 34.16
C ILE A 6 -5.84 7.52 34.80
N ILE A 7 -5.21 6.56 35.47
CA ILE A 7 -3.92 6.73 36.14
C ILE A 7 -2.89 7.26 35.13
N GLY A 8 -2.14 8.30 35.47
CA GLY A 8 -1.13 8.90 34.59
C GLY A 8 -1.66 10.03 33.70
N LEU A 9 -2.98 10.16 33.52
CA LEU A 9 -3.55 11.17 32.60
C LEU A 9 -3.36 12.59 33.12
N SER A 10 -3.59 12.82 34.42
CA SER A 10 -3.42 14.14 35.02
C SER A 10 -1.96 14.55 35.05
N GLU A 11 -1.06 13.60 35.35
CA GLU A 11 0.38 13.84 35.35
C GLU A 11 0.89 14.16 33.94
N LEU A 12 0.44 13.41 32.93
CA LEU A 12 0.79 13.68 31.53
C LEU A 12 0.22 15.03 31.07
N ASP A 13 -1.02 15.34 31.39
CA ASP A 13 -1.65 16.62 31.03
C ASP A 13 -0.90 17.83 31.60
N GLN A 14 -0.47 17.72 32.87
CA GLN A 14 0.36 18.72 33.53
C GLN A 14 1.76 18.81 32.88
N HIS A 15 2.37 17.67 32.58
CA HIS A 15 3.68 17.62 31.92
C HIS A 15 3.65 18.29 30.54
N LEU A 16 2.65 17.98 29.71
CA LEU A 16 2.45 18.62 28.40
C LEU A 16 2.21 20.13 28.53
N GLY A 17 1.46 20.56 29.56
CA GLY A 17 1.26 21.98 29.85
C GLY A 17 2.55 22.71 30.24
N ALA A 18 3.40 22.05 31.03
CA ALA A 18 4.71 22.58 31.40
C ALA A 18 5.64 22.70 30.18
N LEU A 19 5.65 21.70 29.29
CA LEU A 19 6.43 21.72 28.04
C LEU A 19 6.00 22.86 27.10
N LEU A 20 4.70 23.12 26.99
CA LEU A 20 4.19 24.25 26.20
C LEU A 20 4.51 25.62 26.81
N SER A 21 4.67 25.68 28.13
CA SER A 21 4.98 26.91 28.86
C SER A 21 6.48 27.20 28.91
N SER A 22 7.34 26.19 28.71
CA SER A 22 8.79 26.36 28.61
C SER A 22 9.17 26.97 27.27
N SER A 23 9.29 28.29 27.22
CA SER A 23 9.78 29.04 26.06
C SER A 23 11.30 28.88 25.89
N PRO A 24 11.81 28.75 24.64
CA PRO A 24 13.25 28.73 24.38
C PRO A 24 13.83 30.12 24.60
N GLY A 25 14.39 30.39 25.77
CA GLY A 25 15.03 31.69 26.08
C GLY A 25 15.15 32.03 27.57
N ALA A 26 14.41 31.36 28.45
CA ALA A 26 14.64 31.46 29.88
C ALA A 26 15.76 30.48 30.27
N GLY A 27 16.82 30.97 30.91
CA GLY A 27 17.97 30.19 31.41
C GLY A 27 17.65 29.17 32.52
N THR A 28 16.44 28.61 32.50
CA THR A 28 15.93 27.55 33.35
C THR A 28 16.13 26.21 32.68
N THR A 29 16.65 25.25 33.45
CA THR A 29 16.77 23.81 33.17
C THR A 29 15.74 23.33 32.15
N ALA A 30 16.20 22.92 30.97
CA ALA A 30 15.35 22.39 29.91
C ALA A 30 14.50 21.24 30.47
N LEU A 31 13.18 21.37 30.37
CA LEU A 31 12.26 20.32 30.82
C LEU A 31 12.41 19.14 29.86
N GLU A 32 12.87 17.99 30.36
CA GLU A 32 13.03 16.78 29.56
C GLU A 32 11.68 16.05 29.41
N LEU A 33 11.46 15.44 28.24
CA LEU A 33 10.28 14.62 27.97
C LEU A 33 10.36 13.33 28.80
N SER A 34 9.31 12.99 29.54
CA SER A 34 9.26 11.74 30.32
C SER A 34 8.56 10.62 29.54
N PRO A 35 9.27 9.69 28.87
CA PRO A 35 8.66 8.69 28.00
C PRO A 35 7.76 7.68 28.74
N SER A 36 8.01 7.44 30.04
CA SER A 36 7.19 6.53 30.84
C SER A 36 5.74 7.02 30.99
N LEU A 37 5.54 8.34 31.12
CA LEU A 37 4.20 8.93 31.21
C LEU A 37 3.39 8.70 29.93
N PHE A 38 4.04 8.76 28.77
CA PHE A 38 3.37 8.52 27.48
C PHE A 38 2.99 7.05 27.32
N GLU A 39 3.89 6.12 27.64
CA GLU A 39 3.60 4.69 27.53
C GLU A 39 2.51 4.24 28.53
N ASP A 40 2.53 4.77 29.76
CA ASP A 40 1.51 4.48 30.77
C ASP A 40 0.09 4.89 30.34
N VAL A 41 -0.05 6.05 29.70
CA VAL A 41 -1.35 6.49 29.17
C VAL A 41 -1.70 5.72 27.89
N LYS A 42 -0.73 5.50 27.00
CA LYS A 42 -0.91 4.77 25.73
C LYS A 42 -1.41 3.33 25.94
N LEU A 43 -0.89 2.62 26.94
CA LEU A 43 -1.34 1.27 27.31
C LEU A 43 -2.80 1.22 27.79
N ARG A 44 -3.32 2.36 28.27
CA ARG A 44 -4.69 2.48 28.79
C ARG A 44 -5.68 3.04 27.77
N VAL A 45 -5.24 3.44 26.57
CA VAL A 45 -6.14 3.90 25.51
C VAL A 45 -6.97 2.73 25.00
N THR A 46 -8.29 2.80 25.22
CA THR A 46 -9.32 1.87 24.73
C THR A 46 -10.41 2.64 24.00
N ASP A 47 -11.22 1.98 23.16
CA ASP A 47 -12.31 2.64 22.44
C ASP A 47 -13.28 3.38 23.39
N ASP A 48 -13.50 2.86 24.60
CA ASP A 48 -14.42 3.43 25.61
C ASP A 48 -13.93 4.75 26.22
N ASN A 49 -12.62 4.93 26.41
CA ASN A 49 -12.06 6.09 27.10
C ASN A 49 -11.38 7.09 26.16
N THR A 50 -11.23 6.75 24.88
CA THR A 50 -10.46 7.54 23.92
C THR A 50 -10.97 8.95 23.75
N ARG A 51 -12.30 9.18 23.72
CA ARG A 51 -12.84 10.55 23.61
C ARG A 51 -12.45 11.42 24.80
N ILE A 52 -12.40 10.84 26.01
CA ILE A 52 -12.02 11.56 27.23
C ILE A 52 -10.53 11.90 27.18
N ILE A 53 -9.68 10.93 26.87
CA ILE A 53 -8.23 11.12 26.79
C ILE A 53 -7.89 12.13 25.69
N ALA A 54 -8.50 12.00 24.51
CA ALA A 54 -8.20 12.87 23.39
C ALA A 54 -8.72 14.30 23.59
N ALA A 55 -9.88 14.49 24.23
CA ALA A 55 -10.34 15.83 24.59
C ALA A 55 -9.36 16.56 25.52
N ALA A 56 -8.71 15.83 26.45
CA ALA A 56 -7.70 16.39 27.33
C ALA A 56 -6.36 16.65 26.63
N LEU A 57 -5.83 15.65 25.92
CA LEU A 57 -4.44 15.68 25.46
C LEU A 57 -4.26 16.19 24.03
N MET A 58 -5.22 15.98 23.12
CA MET A 58 -5.03 16.24 21.69
C MET A 58 -4.69 17.70 21.36
N PRO A 59 -5.34 18.72 21.96
CA PRO A 59 -4.96 20.11 21.73
C PRO A 59 -3.49 20.40 22.09
N LYS A 60 -3.00 19.81 23.18
CA LYS A 60 -1.61 19.99 23.65
C LYS A 60 -0.60 19.23 22.79
N LEU A 61 -0.92 18.00 22.42
CA LEU A 61 -0.09 17.19 21.51
C LEU A 61 0.07 17.90 20.17
N VAL A 62 -1.01 18.46 19.61
CA VAL A 62 -0.99 19.20 18.34
C VAL A 62 -0.18 20.48 18.46
N ALA A 63 -0.32 21.22 19.56
CA ALA A 63 0.48 22.43 19.80
C ALA A 63 1.98 22.11 19.87
N LEU A 64 2.37 21.01 20.52
CA LEU A 64 3.76 20.54 20.58
C LEU A 64 4.28 20.03 19.24
N LEU A 65 3.44 19.40 18.42
CA LEU A 65 3.82 18.95 17.08
C LEU A 65 4.01 20.13 16.11
N LYS A 66 3.24 21.22 16.27
CA LYS A 66 3.34 22.44 15.45
C LYS A 66 4.45 23.38 15.89
N SER A 67 4.86 23.33 17.17
CA SER A 67 5.90 24.19 17.73
C SER A 67 7.11 23.34 18.11
N PRO A 68 8.23 23.39 17.37
CA PRO A 68 9.42 22.63 17.71
C PRO A 68 9.97 23.13 19.06
N VAL A 69 9.66 22.41 20.14
CA VAL A 69 10.25 22.65 21.46
C VAL A 69 11.66 22.07 21.44
N VAL A 70 12.67 22.91 21.66
CA VAL A 70 14.07 22.46 21.80
C VAL A 70 14.22 21.76 23.16
N LEU A 71 14.12 20.44 23.15
CA LEU A 71 14.24 19.62 24.35
C LEU A 71 15.72 19.37 24.65
N GLY A 72 16.25 19.97 25.73
CA GLY A 72 17.45 19.47 26.40
C GLY A 72 18.78 19.57 25.65
N GLY A 73 19.03 20.62 24.85
CA GLY A 73 20.34 20.86 24.23
C GLY A 73 20.79 19.82 23.19
N GLN A 74 19.97 18.79 22.95
CA GLN A 74 20.04 17.89 21.80
C GLN A 74 19.16 18.50 20.71
N GLY A 75 19.58 18.39 19.44
CA GLY A 75 18.94 19.07 18.31
C GLY A 75 17.43 18.78 18.14
N PRO A 76 16.75 19.51 17.24
CA PRO A 76 15.30 19.73 17.23
C PRO A 76 14.37 18.52 16.95
N LEU A 77 14.85 17.27 16.88
CA LEU A 77 14.08 16.16 16.29
C LEU A 77 13.97 14.88 17.12
N VAL A 78 14.69 14.74 18.23
CA VAL A 78 14.95 13.40 18.81
C VAL A 78 13.87 12.90 19.79
N ASN A 79 12.88 13.71 20.18
CA ASN A 79 11.91 13.29 21.22
C ASN A 79 10.43 13.55 20.90
N THR A 80 10.09 13.75 19.63
CA THR A 80 8.68 13.81 19.17
C THR A 80 8.07 12.42 18.98
N ASP A 81 8.86 11.34 19.06
CA ASP A 81 8.40 9.97 18.83
C ASP A 81 7.35 9.52 19.84
N ALA A 82 7.52 9.81 21.13
CA ALA A 82 6.53 9.46 22.15
C ALA A 82 5.21 10.23 21.96
N ILE A 83 5.31 11.51 21.55
CA ILE A 83 4.16 12.37 21.21
C ILE A 83 3.43 11.80 19.98
N CYS A 84 4.15 11.51 18.90
CA CYS A 84 3.60 10.96 17.67
C CYS A 84 3.00 9.58 17.88
N SER A 85 3.64 8.73 18.69
CA SER A 85 3.18 7.39 19.05
C SER A 85 1.84 7.43 19.80
N LEU A 86 1.71 8.31 20.82
CA LEU A 86 0.46 8.49 21.53
C LEU A 86 -0.63 9.11 20.64
N ALA A 87 -0.28 10.12 19.84
CA ALA A 87 -1.21 10.74 18.89
C ALA A 87 -1.70 9.72 17.86
N THR A 88 -0.81 8.88 17.33
CA THR A 88 -1.14 7.79 16.40
C THR A 88 -2.06 6.78 17.07
N LYS A 89 -1.82 6.41 18.33
CA LYS A 89 -2.69 5.49 19.07
C LYS A 89 -4.09 6.07 19.28
N LEU A 90 -4.19 7.34 19.67
CA LEU A 90 -5.47 8.03 19.88
C LEU A 90 -6.25 8.20 18.58
N LEU A 91 -5.58 8.69 17.52
CA LEU A 91 -6.19 8.80 16.21
C LEU A 91 -6.58 7.44 15.67
N GLY A 92 -5.76 6.40 15.84
CA GLY A 92 -6.02 5.05 15.34
C GLY A 92 -7.31 4.40 15.84
N GLN A 93 -7.91 4.87 16.95
CA GLN A 93 -9.14 4.31 17.48
C GLN A 93 -10.36 4.57 16.58
N SER A 94 -11.29 3.63 16.57
CA SER A 94 -12.44 3.62 15.65
C SER A 94 -13.35 4.86 15.76
N VAL A 95 -13.29 5.51 16.91
CA VAL A 95 -14.14 6.63 17.32
C VAL A 95 -13.76 7.96 16.66
N PHE A 96 -12.53 8.09 16.17
CA PHE A 96 -12.03 9.28 15.47
C PHE A 96 -12.27 9.20 13.95
N THR A 97 -12.91 10.23 13.41
CA THR A 97 -13.26 10.34 11.99
C THR A 97 -12.19 11.10 11.19
N PHE A 98 -12.20 10.91 9.86
CA PHE A 98 -11.31 11.62 8.95
C PHE A 98 -11.50 13.14 9.01
N SER A 99 -12.76 13.61 9.07
CA SER A 99 -13.06 15.05 9.15
C SER A 99 -12.56 15.68 10.45
N GLU A 100 -12.66 14.98 11.59
CA GLU A 100 -12.10 15.47 12.86
C GLU A 100 -10.57 15.57 12.78
N ALA A 101 -9.91 14.60 12.13
CA ALA A 101 -8.46 14.64 11.95
C ALA A 101 -8.01 15.83 11.06
N LEU A 102 -8.72 16.10 9.96
CA LEU A 102 -8.42 17.25 9.09
C LEU A 102 -8.72 18.61 9.76
N ALA A 103 -9.68 18.67 10.68
CA ALA A 103 -9.93 19.89 11.46
C ALA A 103 -8.76 20.23 12.40
N ILE A 104 -8.00 19.21 12.82
CA ILE A 104 -6.83 19.35 13.71
C ILE A 104 -5.57 19.66 12.89
N ALA A 105 -5.35 18.87 11.83
CA ALA A 105 -4.21 18.94 10.93
C ALA A 105 -4.72 19.11 9.49
N PRO A 106 -4.78 20.35 8.97
CA PRO A 106 -5.24 20.60 7.61
C PRO A 106 -4.25 20.00 6.60
N ILE A 107 -4.72 19.84 5.37
CA ILE A 107 -4.01 19.12 4.30
C ILE A 107 -2.59 19.66 4.10
N GLU A 108 -2.41 20.97 4.13
CA GLU A 108 -1.13 21.65 3.92
C GLU A 108 -0.12 21.24 5.01
N SER A 109 -0.56 21.18 6.26
CA SER A 109 0.27 20.71 7.38
C SER A 109 0.62 19.22 7.26
N LEU A 110 -0.26 18.40 6.68
CA LEU A 110 0.03 16.97 6.44
C LEU A 110 1.05 16.78 5.33
N VAL A 111 1.01 17.60 4.27
CA VAL A 111 2.01 17.60 3.19
C VAL A 111 3.38 17.96 3.75
N GLU A 112 3.48 19.04 4.53
CA GLU A 112 4.73 19.45 5.18
C GLU A 112 5.27 18.35 6.11
N ALA A 113 4.39 17.68 6.86
CA ALA A 113 4.77 16.63 7.79
C ALA A 113 5.26 15.31 7.14
N LEU A 114 4.97 15.08 5.85
CA LEU A 114 5.50 13.95 5.06
C LEU A 114 6.82 14.28 4.33
N GLY A 115 7.42 15.45 4.60
CA GLY A 115 8.63 15.93 3.93
C GLY A 115 9.87 15.08 4.15
N GLN A 116 10.97 15.42 3.46
CA GLN A 116 12.21 14.63 3.46
C GLN A 116 12.84 14.46 4.86
N ASP A 117 12.63 15.42 5.76
CA ASP A 117 13.18 15.41 7.12
C ASP A 117 12.23 14.80 8.18
N ALA A 118 11.12 14.19 7.74
CA ALA A 118 10.11 13.63 8.64
C ALA A 118 10.64 12.40 9.39
N THR A 119 10.47 12.39 10.72
CA THR A 119 10.78 11.20 11.53
C THR A 119 9.85 10.04 11.18
N PRO A 120 10.26 8.77 11.37
CA PRO A 120 9.38 7.62 11.14
C PRO A 120 8.06 7.69 11.91
N ALA A 121 8.07 8.25 13.13
CA ALA A 121 6.85 8.44 13.92
C ALA A 121 5.92 9.51 13.33
N THR A 122 6.48 10.60 12.81
CA THR A 122 5.71 11.65 12.10
C THR A 122 5.06 11.10 10.85
N ASN A 123 5.81 10.35 10.03
CA ASN A 123 5.26 9.69 8.85
C ASN A 123 4.12 8.72 9.23
N LYS A 124 4.30 7.89 10.25
CA LYS A 124 3.25 6.97 10.74
C LYS A 124 2.00 7.71 11.22
N LEU A 125 2.18 8.87 11.87
CA LEU A 125 1.07 9.71 12.32
C LEU A 125 0.25 10.25 11.14
N VAL A 126 0.91 10.79 10.11
CA VAL A 126 0.21 11.29 8.91
C VAL A 126 -0.46 10.15 8.15
N ILE A 127 0.22 9.01 7.99
CA ILE A 127 -0.37 7.81 7.37
C ILE A 127 -1.60 7.34 8.14
N ALA A 128 -1.60 7.43 9.48
CA ALA A 128 -2.75 7.09 10.31
C ALA A 128 -3.95 8.04 10.10
N VAL A 129 -3.70 9.34 9.83
CA VAL A 129 -4.74 10.28 9.41
C VAL A 129 -5.31 9.87 8.05
N ILE A 130 -4.46 9.53 7.08
CA ILE A 130 -4.89 9.08 5.75
C ILE A 130 -5.70 7.78 5.81
N ASP A 131 -5.30 6.81 6.65
CA ASP A 131 -6.00 5.52 6.86
C ASP A 131 -7.47 5.73 7.27
N LYS A 132 -7.78 6.83 7.97
CA LYS A 132 -9.16 7.18 8.36
C LYS A 132 -10.11 7.44 7.21
N ALA A 133 -9.60 7.79 6.04
CA ALA A 133 -10.47 7.96 4.87
C ALA A 133 -11.21 6.66 4.50
N THR A 134 -10.65 5.49 4.85
CA THR A 134 -11.21 4.18 4.52
C THR A 134 -12.21 3.63 5.54
N GLY A 135 -12.37 4.29 6.70
CA GLY A 135 -13.32 3.88 7.74
C GLY A 135 -13.01 2.53 8.41
N PRO A 136 -13.75 2.16 9.48
CA PRO A 136 -13.69 0.82 10.04
C PRO A 136 -14.42 -0.17 9.12
N ARG A 137 -13.67 -1.06 8.46
CA ARG A 137 -14.27 -2.13 7.65
C ARG A 137 -14.90 -3.21 8.52
N ASN A 138 -16.23 -3.20 8.60
CA ASN A 138 -17.03 -4.35 8.96
C ASN A 138 -17.25 -5.21 7.70
N SER A 139 -16.65 -6.40 7.71
CA SER A 139 -16.48 -7.41 6.64
C SER A 139 -17.73 -7.88 5.86
N ALA A 140 -18.89 -7.23 5.98
CA ALA A 140 -20.16 -7.69 5.41
C ALA A 140 -20.62 -6.90 4.16
N SER A 141 -20.04 -5.73 3.88
CA SER A 141 -20.39 -4.91 2.72
C SER A 141 -19.15 -4.39 2.02
N TRP A 142 -19.04 -4.67 0.72
CA TRP A 142 -17.98 -4.19 -0.16
C TRP A 142 -18.29 -2.82 -0.76
N THR A 143 -19.45 -2.25 -0.42
CA THR A 143 -19.81 -0.90 -0.86
C THR A 143 -19.23 0.09 0.14
N PRO A 144 -18.34 1.02 -0.30
CA PRO A 144 -17.86 2.05 0.60
C PRO A 144 -19.07 2.85 1.11
N SER A 145 -19.05 3.19 2.40
CA SER A 145 -20.09 4.06 2.95
C SER A 145 -20.07 5.43 2.25
N PRO A 146 -21.20 6.17 2.20
CA PRO A 146 -21.20 7.52 1.65
C PRO A 146 -20.15 8.45 2.27
N ALA A 147 -19.82 8.23 3.55
CA ALA A 147 -18.76 8.94 4.25
C ALA A 147 -17.36 8.56 3.73
N GLU A 148 -17.09 7.27 3.51
CA GLU A 148 -15.82 6.80 2.93
C GLU A 148 -15.63 7.32 1.51
N ALA A 149 -16.66 7.23 0.66
CA ALA A 149 -16.61 7.78 -0.70
C ALA A 149 -16.35 9.31 -0.69
N HIS A 150 -16.95 10.04 0.25
CA HIS A 150 -16.67 11.47 0.43
C HIS A 150 -15.22 11.73 0.87
N ASN A 151 -14.71 10.97 1.84
CA ASN A 151 -13.33 11.13 2.33
C ASN A 151 -12.29 10.84 1.25
N ILE A 152 -12.53 9.79 0.44
CA ILE A 152 -11.70 9.45 -0.72
C ILE A 152 -11.72 10.59 -1.74
N ALA A 153 -12.88 11.19 -2.01
CA ALA A 153 -12.99 12.34 -2.90
C ALA A 153 -12.29 13.60 -2.33
N VAL A 154 -12.21 13.76 -1.02
CA VAL A 154 -11.40 14.81 -0.37
C VAL A 154 -9.92 14.56 -0.62
N LEU A 155 -9.42 13.34 -0.40
CA LEU A 155 -8.03 12.97 -0.68
C LEU A 155 -7.69 13.14 -2.16
N ALA A 156 -8.57 12.69 -3.05
CA ALA A 156 -8.37 12.78 -4.49
C ALA A 156 -8.28 14.24 -5.00
N ARG A 157 -8.95 15.18 -4.34
CA ARG A 157 -8.82 16.61 -4.67
C ARG A 157 -7.48 17.21 -4.25
N SER A 158 -6.73 16.55 -3.36
CA SER A 158 -5.38 16.95 -2.97
C SER A 158 -4.34 16.00 -3.57
N SER A 159 -4.00 16.23 -4.83
CA SER A 159 -2.92 15.48 -5.50
C SER A 159 -1.58 15.66 -4.81
N GLU A 160 -1.35 16.81 -4.16
CA GLU A 160 -0.12 17.11 -3.41
C GLU A 160 0.06 16.21 -2.19
N LEU A 161 -1.01 16.03 -1.39
CA LEU A 161 -0.98 15.11 -0.25
C LEU A 161 -0.81 13.66 -0.70
N PHE A 162 -1.50 13.27 -1.78
CA PHE A 162 -1.37 11.92 -2.31
C PHE A 162 0.04 11.69 -2.89
N GLU A 163 0.62 12.66 -3.59
CA GLU A 163 2.00 12.58 -4.09
C GLU A 163 3.01 12.49 -2.94
N ALA A 164 2.87 13.32 -1.89
CA ALA A 164 3.70 13.25 -0.70
C ALA A 164 3.59 11.88 0.00
N PHE A 165 2.38 11.33 0.08
CA PHE A 165 2.13 9.99 0.61
C PHE A 165 2.81 8.90 -0.25
N ILE A 166 2.72 8.96 -1.58
CA ILE A 166 3.40 8.03 -2.49
C ILE A 166 4.92 8.16 -2.39
N LYS A 167 5.47 9.38 -2.27
CA LYS A 167 6.90 9.60 -2.04
C LYS A 167 7.35 9.00 -0.71
N CYS A 168 6.60 9.22 0.37
CA CYS A 168 6.86 8.62 1.67
C CYS A 168 6.83 7.08 1.59
N TRP A 169 5.82 6.51 0.95
CA TRP A 169 5.72 5.07 0.72
C TRP A 169 6.92 4.53 -0.06
N LEU A 170 7.34 5.16 -1.16
CA LEU A 170 8.42 4.64 -2.00
C LEU A 170 9.81 4.85 -1.40
N LEU A 171 10.04 6.00 -0.75
CA LEU A 171 11.39 6.48 -0.45
C LEU A 171 11.76 6.42 1.04
N SER A 172 10.81 6.21 1.95
CA SER A 172 11.13 6.13 3.38
C SER A 172 12.11 4.98 3.67
N PRO A 173 13.21 5.20 4.41
CA PRO A 173 14.14 4.14 4.79
C PRO A 173 13.59 3.22 5.88
N ASP A 174 12.58 3.66 6.65
CA ASP A 174 11.94 2.85 7.69
C ASP A 174 10.99 1.83 7.07
N THR A 175 11.26 0.53 7.27
CA THR A 175 10.41 -0.55 6.76
C THR A 175 9.00 -0.48 7.34
N GLY A 176 8.86 -0.14 8.63
CA GLY A 176 7.57 -0.01 9.29
C GLY A 176 6.70 1.11 8.72
N VAL A 177 7.29 2.23 8.29
CA VAL A 177 6.60 3.31 7.54
C VAL A 177 6.14 2.78 6.20
N GLY A 178 7.05 2.16 5.44
CA GLY A 178 6.76 1.60 4.11
C GLY A 178 5.62 0.58 4.15
N ASP A 179 5.69 -0.39 5.05
CA ASP A 179 4.68 -1.45 5.20
C ASP A 179 3.33 -0.87 5.64
N TYR A 180 3.33 0.14 6.51
CA TYR A 180 2.08 0.78 6.91
C TYR A 180 1.47 1.57 5.77
N ALA A 181 2.26 2.36 5.05
CA ALA A 181 1.81 3.10 3.88
C ALA A 181 1.29 2.16 2.78
N GLU A 182 1.96 1.04 2.52
CA GLU A 182 1.52 0.03 1.54
C GLU A 182 0.13 -0.51 1.90
N ARG A 183 -0.08 -0.92 3.17
CA ARG A 183 -1.40 -1.40 3.63
C ARG A 183 -2.48 -0.34 3.47
N VAL A 184 -2.19 0.91 3.82
CA VAL A 184 -3.13 2.03 3.68
C VAL A 184 -3.43 2.31 2.22
N LEU A 185 -2.42 2.28 1.33
CA LEU A 185 -2.61 2.47 -0.11
C LEU A 185 -3.51 1.39 -0.70
N VAL A 186 -3.31 0.12 -0.35
CA VAL A 186 -4.19 -0.97 -0.80
C VAL A 186 -5.62 -0.77 -0.31
N LYS A 187 -5.82 -0.41 0.97
CA LYS A 187 -7.17 -0.14 1.50
C LYS A 187 -7.85 1.03 0.79
N LEU A 188 -7.11 2.12 0.53
CA LEU A 188 -7.61 3.30 -0.18
C LEU A 188 -8.07 2.94 -1.58
N LEU A 189 -7.25 2.22 -2.33
CA LEU A 189 -7.56 1.81 -3.71
C LEU A 189 -8.68 0.77 -3.77
N ASP A 190 -8.79 -0.10 -2.77
CA ASP A 190 -9.91 -1.05 -2.69
C ASP A 190 -11.23 -0.34 -2.35
N ALA A 191 -11.21 0.65 -1.45
CA ALA A 191 -12.37 1.49 -1.17
C ALA A 191 -12.71 2.44 -2.34
N ASP A 192 -11.71 2.84 -3.13
CA ASP A 192 -11.87 3.65 -4.33
C ASP A 192 -12.11 2.82 -5.60
N ARG A 193 -12.39 1.52 -5.48
CA ARG A 193 -12.54 0.65 -6.65
C ARG A 193 -13.65 1.20 -7.58
N PRO A 194 -13.36 1.43 -8.87
CA PRO A 194 -14.40 1.85 -9.80
C PRO A 194 -15.47 0.76 -9.88
N PRO A 195 -16.74 1.11 -10.15
CA PRO A 195 -17.75 0.12 -10.48
C PRO A 195 -17.18 -0.66 -11.65
N ALA A 196 -17.14 -1.97 -11.49
CA ALA A 196 -16.74 -2.79 -12.60
C ALA A 196 -17.73 -2.53 -13.73
N ILE A 197 -17.20 -2.06 -14.87
CA ILE A 197 -17.97 -1.67 -16.06
C ILE A 197 -18.91 -2.81 -16.51
N ASN A 198 -18.64 -4.05 -16.08
CA ASN A 198 -19.41 -5.26 -16.34
C ASN A 198 -19.77 -6.11 -15.09
N GLY A 199 -19.72 -5.60 -13.84
CA GLY A 199 -20.10 -6.37 -12.63
C GLY A 199 -19.04 -7.36 -12.12
N HIS A 200 -17.78 -6.95 -12.14
CA HIS A 200 -16.56 -7.76 -12.02
C HIS A 200 -15.66 -7.34 -10.84
N SER A 201 -16.22 -7.08 -9.66
CA SER A 201 -15.41 -6.89 -8.46
C SER A 201 -14.93 -8.25 -7.91
N VAL A 202 -13.63 -8.39 -7.66
CA VAL A 202 -12.97 -9.57 -7.08
C VAL A 202 -13.03 -9.47 -5.56
N ASP A 203 -13.62 -10.48 -4.91
CA ASP A 203 -13.46 -10.77 -3.48
C ASP A 203 -12.08 -11.38 -3.23
N VAL A 204 -11.22 -10.73 -2.43
CA VAL A 204 -9.96 -11.34 -1.95
C VAL A 204 -10.24 -12.48 -0.95
N ASN A 205 -11.46 -12.56 -0.40
CA ASN A 205 -11.85 -13.50 0.66
C ASN A 205 -12.99 -14.49 0.29
N GLY A 206 -13.29 -14.70 -0.99
CA GLY A 206 -14.19 -15.78 -1.44
C GLY A 206 -15.69 -15.65 -1.10
N GLY A 207 -16.14 -14.53 -0.51
CA GLY A 207 -17.55 -14.24 -0.24
C GLY A 207 -18.38 -14.10 -1.53
N GLY A 208 -19.68 -14.38 -1.48
CA GLY A 208 -20.59 -14.27 -2.62
C GLY A 208 -21.09 -12.84 -2.82
N GLN A 209 -21.20 -12.39 -4.08
CA GLN A 209 -21.78 -11.08 -4.42
C GLN A 209 -23.31 -11.14 -4.40
N THR A 210 -23.93 -10.17 -3.73
CA THR A 210 -25.32 -9.78 -3.97
C THR A 210 -25.35 -8.66 -5.01
N ALA A 211 -26.07 -8.88 -6.11
CA ALA A 211 -26.31 -7.89 -7.13
C ALA A 211 -27.08 -6.70 -6.53
N GLY A 212 -26.44 -5.53 -6.42
CA GLY A 212 -27.06 -4.34 -5.86
C GLY A 212 -26.35 -3.05 -6.24
N ALA A 213 -27.00 -2.28 -7.12
CA ALA A 213 -26.76 -0.89 -7.54
C ALA A 213 -25.50 -0.59 -8.41
N PRO A 214 -25.64 0.27 -9.44
CA PRO A 214 -24.51 0.85 -10.15
C PRO A 214 -23.87 1.92 -9.27
N HIS A 215 -22.65 1.66 -8.79
CA HIS A 215 -21.92 2.57 -7.91
C HIS A 215 -21.26 3.67 -8.73
N ASN A 216 -21.44 4.94 -8.34
CA ASN A 216 -20.85 6.09 -9.05
C ASN A 216 -19.48 6.49 -8.48
N ASN A 217 -18.59 5.55 -8.15
CA ASN A 217 -17.21 5.91 -7.78
C ASN A 217 -16.30 5.84 -9.01
N PRO A 218 -15.82 6.94 -9.60
CA PRO A 218 -15.06 6.89 -10.85
C PRO A 218 -13.62 6.35 -10.71
N GLY A 219 -13.22 5.84 -9.54
CA GLY A 219 -11.84 5.42 -9.27
C GLY A 219 -10.90 6.62 -9.23
N GLN A 220 -11.18 7.59 -8.36
CA GLN A 220 -10.49 8.87 -8.37
C GLN A 220 -9.01 8.74 -8.00
N LEU A 221 -8.70 8.01 -6.92
CA LEU A 221 -7.33 7.70 -6.51
C LEU A 221 -6.62 6.78 -7.49
N TRP A 222 -7.34 5.83 -8.12
CA TRP A 222 -6.80 5.05 -9.23
C TRP A 222 -6.35 5.95 -10.39
N ASN A 223 -7.20 6.90 -10.78
CA ASN A 223 -6.87 7.83 -11.85
C ASN A 223 -5.70 8.74 -11.44
N ILE A 224 -5.66 9.21 -10.20
CA ILE A 224 -4.53 10.02 -9.71
C ILE A 224 -3.23 9.23 -9.74
N MET A 225 -3.21 7.99 -9.22
CA MET A 225 -2.00 7.18 -9.16
C MET A 225 -1.43 6.83 -10.53
N PHE A 226 -2.30 6.55 -11.53
CA PHE A 226 -1.88 6.02 -12.83
C PHE A 226 -1.96 7.01 -14.00
N GLN A 227 -2.74 8.09 -13.90
CA GLN A 227 -2.93 9.06 -14.98
C GLN A 227 -2.26 10.41 -14.71
N VAL A 228 -2.06 10.79 -13.45
CA VAL A 228 -1.36 12.05 -13.14
C VAL A 228 0.14 11.86 -13.35
N HIS A 229 0.70 12.63 -14.28
CA HIS A 229 2.08 12.46 -14.74
C HIS A 229 3.14 12.71 -13.63
N SER A 230 2.91 13.66 -12.72
CA SER A 230 3.81 13.92 -11.58
C SER A 230 3.93 12.72 -10.63
N ILE A 231 2.83 12.00 -10.45
CA ILE A 231 2.77 10.84 -9.55
C ILE A 231 3.26 9.59 -10.27
N TYR A 232 2.68 9.27 -11.42
CA TYR A 232 3.03 8.05 -12.13
C TYR A 232 4.45 8.10 -12.70
N THR A 233 4.75 9.07 -13.56
CA THR A 233 6.03 9.13 -14.26
C THR A 233 7.14 9.66 -13.36
N HIS A 234 6.95 10.83 -12.73
CA HIS A 234 8.01 11.50 -11.99
C HIS A 234 8.24 10.92 -10.59
N THR A 235 7.23 10.30 -9.98
CA THR A 235 7.37 9.70 -8.65
C THR A 235 7.56 8.19 -8.73
N ILE A 236 6.59 7.42 -9.26
CA ILE A 236 6.63 5.95 -9.25
C ILE A 236 7.70 5.42 -10.21
N LEU A 237 7.62 5.74 -11.50
CA LEU A 237 8.55 5.19 -12.49
C LEU A 237 9.98 5.69 -12.25
N ALA A 238 10.17 7.00 -12.06
CA ALA A 238 11.51 7.58 -11.88
C ALA A 238 12.22 7.09 -10.61
N SER A 239 11.50 6.72 -9.55
CA SER A 239 12.12 6.17 -8.33
C SER A 239 12.59 4.72 -8.50
N CYS A 240 12.07 4.02 -9.50
CA CYS A 240 12.30 2.61 -9.74
C CYS A 240 13.15 2.31 -10.99
N ARG A 241 13.44 3.31 -11.84
CA ARG A 241 14.22 3.13 -13.07
C ARG A 241 15.66 2.70 -12.79
N THR A 242 16.11 1.69 -13.51
CA THR A 242 17.53 1.30 -13.55
C THR A 242 18.28 2.22 -14.52
N GLY A 243 19.47 2.70 -14.15
CA GLY A 243 20.27 3.66 -14.94
C GLY A 243 20.77 3.14 -16.29
N LEU A 244 20.45 1.89 -16.65
CA LEU A 244 20.83 1.26 -17.92
C LEU A 244 20.17 1.91 -19.15
N GLY A 245 19.11 2.72 -18.98
CA GLY A 245 18.41 3.39 -20.09
C GLY A 245 18.96 4.77 -20.48
N GLU A 246 19.63 5.49 -19.58
CA GLU A 246 20.12 6.86 -19.83
C GLU A 246 21.58 6.90 -20.27
N SER A 247 22.41 5.96 -19.82
CA SER A 247 23.83 5.89 -20.21
C SER A 247 24.07 5.56 -21.69
N LEU A 248 23.03 5.19 -22.47
CA LEU A 248 23.16 4.82 -23.88
C LEU A 248 22.58 5.83 -24.87
N ARG A 249 21.86 6.88 -24.44
CA ARG A 249 21.31 7.88 -25.38
C ARG A 249 22.07 9.20 -25.36
N ASN A 250 22.55 9.65 -24.21
CA ASN A 250 23.31 10.90 -24.12
C ASN A 250 24.56 10.60 -23.28
N GLY A 251 25.75 10.69 -23.88
CA GLY A 251 27.05 10.48 -23.21
C GLY A 251 27.39 11.56 -22.18
N GLU A 252 26.46 11.87 -21.29
CA GLU A 252 26.65 12.75 -20.14
C GLU A 252 26.58 11.89 -18.88
N VAL A 253 27.75 11.49 -18.39
CA VAL A 253 27.92 11.15 -16.97
C VAL A 253 27.88 12.46 -16.20
N ASN A 254 26.69 13.05 -16.10
CA ASN A 254 26.41 14.13 -15.19
C ASN A 254 25.13 13.73 -14.45
N GLY A 255 25.32 13.17 -13.26
CA GLY A 255 24.36 13.39 -12.20
C GLY A 255 24.33 14.89 -11.94
N GLY A 256 23.55 15.61 -12.75
CA GLY A 256 23.16 16.98 -12.43
C GLY A 256 22.41 16.93 -11.10
N PRO A 257 22.58 17.93 -10.24
CA PRO A 257 21.73 18.05 -9.08
C PRO A 257 20.31 18.27 -9.61
N ASP A 258 19.44 17.27 -9.47
CA ASP A 258 18.00 17.54 -9.49
C ASP A 258 17.79 18.69 -8.50
N GLU A 259 17.02 19.70 -8.91
CA GLU A 259 16.72 20.92 -8.11
C GLU A 259 15.99 20.63 -6.78
N ASP A 260 15.87 19.34 -6.41
CA ASP A 260 15.26 18.79 -5.20
C ASP A 260 16.24 17.89 -4.39
N GLY A 261 17.56 18.09 -4.54
CA GLY A 261 18.60 17.79 -3.54
C GLY A 261 18.90 16.32 -3.20
N ALA A 262 18.08 15.36 -3.60
CA ALA A 262 18.28 13.95 -3.27
C ALA A 262 18.96 13.21 -4.42
N VAL A 263 20.29 13.05 -4.35
CA VAL A 263 20.99 11.98 -5.06
C VAL A 263 20.29 10.67 -4.67
N LYS A 264 19.42 10.13 -5.54
CA LYS A 264 18.74 8.84 -5.30
C LYS A 264 19.81 7.76 -5.22
N THR A 265 20.22 7.43 -3.99
CA THR A 265 21.21 6.38 -3.74
C THR A 265 20.69 5.06 -4.30
N ALA A 266 21.59 4.18 -4.72
CA ALA A 266 21.22 2.85 -5.20
C ALA A 266 20.34 2.09 -4.18
N SER A 267 20.56 2.34 -2.88
CA SER A 267 19.74 1.78 -1.79
C SER A 267 18.29 2.27 -1.82
N SER A 268 18.06 3.59 -1.94
CA SER A 268 16.70 4.16 -2.06
C SER A 268 15.95 3.59 -3.27
N ARG A 269 16.66 3.36 -4.38
CA ARG A 269 16.08 2.72 -5.57
C ARG A 269 15.67 1.28 -5.29
N SER A 270 16.56 0.45 -4.74
CA SER A 270 16.24 -0.95 -4.41
C SER A 270 15.05 -1.07 -3.45
N ILE A 271 14.92 -0.14 -2.49
CA ILE A 271 13.76 -0.05 -1.60
C ILE A 271 12.47 0.24 -2.39
N ALA A 272 12.48 1.28 -3.23
CA ALA A 272 11.32 1.64 -4.04
C ALA A 272 10.90 0.50 -4.98
N GLN A 273 11.86 -0.15 -5.63
CA GLN A 273 11.63 -1.30 -6.50
C GLN A 273 11.02 -2.48 -5.74
N SER A 274 11.55 -2.80 -4.55
CA SER A 274 11.00 -3.84 -3.69
C SER A 274 9.56 -3.56 -3.29
N ARG A 275 9.22 -2.30 -2.98
CA ARG A 275 7.85 -1.88 -2.59
C ARG A 275 6.87 -1.91 -3.75
N VAL A 276 7.30 -1.54 -4.96
CA VAL A 276 6.47 -1.69 -6.15
C VAL A 276 6.20 -3.17 -6.42
N LEU A 277 7.21 -4.05 -6.30
CA LEU A 277 7.02 -5.49 -6.46
C LEU A 277 6.10 -6.09 -5.38
N SER A 278 6.16 -5.65 -4.13
CA SER A 278 5.31 -6.17 -3.05
C SER A 278 3.84 -5.79 -3.22
N ILE A 279 3.54 -4.56 -3.65
CA ILE A 279 2.14 -4.10 -3.76
C ILE A 279 1.45 -4.61 -5.02
N LEU A 280 2.19 -4.82 -6.12
CA LEU A 280 1.64 -5.14 -7.44
C LEU A 280 0.67 -6.33 -7.45
N PRO A 281 0.92 -7.46 -6.77
CA PRO A 281 -0.05 -8.55 -6.63
C PRO A 281 -1.39 -8.12 -6.03
N SER A 282 -1.35 -7.26 -5.02
CA SER A 282 -2.57 -6.70 -4.43
C SER A 282 -3.30 -5.82 -5.44
N LEU A 283 -2.59 -4.93 -6.12
CA LEU A 283 -3.19 -4.03 -7.11
C LEU A 283 -3.78 -4.79 -8.30
N ALA A 284 -3.10 -5.83 -8.77
CA ALA A 284 -3.57 -6.67 -9.86
C ALA A 284 -4.89 -7.38 -9.52
N CYS A 285 -5.08 -7.81 -8.27
CA CYS A 285 -6.34 -8.40 -7.82
C CYS A 285 -7.48 -7.37 -7.70
N LEU A 286 -7.15 -6.11 -7.40
CA LEU A 286 -8.14 -5.02 -7.36
C LEU A 286 -8.54 -4.57 -8.77
N ASP A 287 -7.57 -4.32 -9.65
CA ASP A 287 -7.82 -3.95 -11.05
C ASP A 287 -6.62 -4.33 -11.94
N PHE A 288 -6.69 -5.54 -12.51
CA PHE A 288 -5.63 -6.05 -13.36
C PHE A 288 -5.42 -5.17 -14.60
N LEU A 289 -6.50 -4.66 -15.19
CA LEU A 289 -6.43 -3.87 -16.42
C LEU A 289 -5.72 -2.54 -16.17
N LYS A 290 -5.96 -1.88 -15.03
CA LYS A 290 -5.27 -0.64 -14.64
C LYS A 290 -3.76 -0.83 -14.50
N VAL A 291 -3.30 -1.96 -13.95
CA VAL A 291 -1.87 -2.22 -13.78
C VAL A 291 -1.20 -2.78 -15.03
N ALA A 292 -1.93 -3.53 -15.87
CA ALA A 292 -1.40 -4.22 -17.04
C ALA A 292 -1.47 -3.41 -18.35
N LYS A 293 -2.33 -2.38 -18.43
CA LYS A 293 -2.43 -1.49 -19.60
C LYS A 293 -1.91 -0.11 -19.27
N SER A 294 -1.25 0.51 -20.25
CA SER A 294 -0.84 1.91 -20.15
C SER A 294 -2.06 2.82 -20.02
N GLN A 295 -2.04 3.71 -19.02
CA GLN A 295 -3.16 4.59 -18.69
C GLN A 295 -2.95 6.02 -19.19
N THR A 296 -1.72 6.40 -19.54
CA THR A 296 -1.36 7.80 -19.83
C THR A 296 -1.38 8.14 -21.32
N GLY A 297 -1.55 7.19 -22.24
CA GLY A 297 -1.49 7.44 -23.69
C GLY A 297 -0.10 7.84 -24.23
N ASP A 298 0.77 8.35 -23.37
CA ASP A 298 2.07 8.98 -23.68
C ASP A 298 3.24 8.00 -23.85
N ASN A 299 3.02 6.85 -24.50
CA ASN A 299 4.04 5.79 -24.65
C ASN A 299 4.69 5.31 -23.34
N GLN A 300 4.10 5.62 -22.17
CA GLN A 300 4.61 5.08 -20.90
C GLN A 300 4.20 3.61 -20.80
N PRO A 301 5.12 2.72 -20.38
CA PRO A 301 4.79 1.32 -20.16
C PRO A 301 3.72 1.22 -19.06
N ALA A 302 2.90 0.18 -19.11
CA ALA A 302 2.04 -0.16 -17.97
C ALA A 302 2.90 -0.45 -16.72
N LEU A 303 2.34 -0.33 -15.50
CA LEU A 303 3.14 -0.56 -14.28
C LEU A 303 3.67 -1.99 -14.22
N LEU A 304 2.82 -2.96 -14.59
CA LEU A 304 3.22 -4.36 -14.67
C LEU A 304 4.34 -4.54 -15.71
N GLU A 305 4.16 -3.98 -16.92
CA GLU A 305 5.17 -3.99 -18.00
C GLU A 305 6.51 -3.41 -17.55
N PHE A 306 6.46 -2.25 -16.90
CA PHE A 306 7.62 -1.53 -16.39
C PHE A 306 8.36 -2.35 -15.34
N ALA A 307 7.63 -2.94 -14.38
CA ALA A 307 8.21 -3.68 -13.27
C ALA A 307 9.10 -4.83 -13.74
N TRP A 308 8.72 -5.53 -14.81
CA TRP A 308 9.53 -6.64 -15.31
C TRP A 308 10.54 -6.24 -16.39
N ASN A 309 10.25 -5.23 -17.23
CA ASN A 309 11.16 -4.84 -18.32
C ASN A 309 12.27 -3.90 -17.89
N ARG A 310 11.94 -2.93 -17.05
CA ARG A 310 12.76 -1.71 -16.86
C ARG A 310 13.18 -1.48 -15.41
N MET A 311 12.50 -2.13 -14.47
CA MET A 311 12.75 -1.97 -13.04
C MET A 311 13.73 -3.01 -12.48
N VAL A 312 13.64 -4.27 -12.88
CA VAL A 312 14.46 -5.35 -12.27
C VAL A 312 15.77 -5.56 -13.02
N GLU A 313 16.88 -5.35 -12.32
CA GLU A 313 18.21 -5.73 -12.79
C GLU A 313 18.51 -7.17 -12.35
N MET A 314 18.54 -8.12 -13.30
CA MET A 314 18.76 -9.55 -13.02
C MET A 314 20.16 -9.88 -12.47
N ARG A 315 21.09 -8.91 -12.48
CA ARG A 315 22.42 -9.07 -11.89
C ARG A 315 22.40 -8.92 -10.37
N ASP A 316 21.37 -8.27 -9.83
CA ASP A 316 21.19 -8.13 -8.39
C ASP A 316 20.44 -9.36 -7.83
N PRO A 317 21.12 -10.23 -7.05
CA PRO A 317 20.49 -11.43 -6.50
C PRO A 317 19.34 -11.11 -5.54
N LEU A 318 19.36 -9.96 -4.86
CA LEU A 318 18.25 -9.53 -4.00
C LEU A 318 17.03 -9.18 -4.85
N MET A 319 17.25 -8.50 -5.98
CA MET A 319 16.17 -8.16 -6.90
C MET A 319 15.56 -9.41 -7.57
N VAL A 320 16.39 -10.39 -7.94
CA VAL A 320 15.91 -11.68 -8.45
C VAL A 320 15.04 -12.40 -7.41
N ARG A 321 15.45 -12.39 -6.13
CA ARG A 321 14.64 -12.94 -5.04
C ARG A 321 13.30 -12.20 -4.88
N ASN A 322 13.32 -10.86 -4.93
CA ASN A 322 12.09 -10.07 -4.84
C ASN A 322 11.15 -10.35 -6.02
N LEU A 323 11.70 -10.51 -7.22
CA LEU A 323 10.95 -10.90 -8.41
C LEU A 323 10.32 -12.28 -8.23
N HIS A 324 11.05 -13.24 -7.66
CA HIS A 324 10.55 -14.58 -7.36
C HIS A 324 9.36 -14.54 -6.39
N SER A 325 9.50 -13.81 -5.27
CA SER A 325 8.41 -13.58 -4.30
C SER A 325 7.21 -12.90 -4.94
N PHE A 326 7.43 -11.90 -5.79
CA PHE A 326 6.39 -11.24 -6.57
C PHE A 326 5.61 -12.24 -7.43
N TYR A 327 6.28 -13.12 -8.17
CA TYR A 327 5.60 -14.09 -9.03
C TYR A 327 4.77 -15.09 -8.25
N ILE A 328 5.34 -15.64 -7.18
CA ILE A 328 4.62 -16.58 -6.32
C ILE A 328 3.35 -15.91 -5.79
N GLU A 329 3.46 -14.68 -5.32
CA GLU A 329 2.32 -13.93 -4.80
C GLU A 329 1.31 -13.58 -5.90
N MET A 330 1.76 -13.14 -7.08
CA MET A 330 0.91 -12.89 -8.25
C MET A 330 0.11 -14.14 -8.60
N VAL A 331 0.75 -15.29 -8.82
CA VAL A 331 0.08 -16.53 -9.19
C VAL A 331 -0.90 -16.96 -8.09
N SER A 332 -0.50 -16.85 -6.82
CA SER A 332 -1.33 -17.23 -5.68
C SER A 332 -2.57 -16.37 -5.51
N ARG A 333 -2.47 -15.05 -5.73
CA ARG A 333 -3.62 -14.14 -5.58
C ARG A 333 -4.49 -14.03 -6.82
N THR A 334 -3.91 -14.16 -8.01
CA THR A 334 -4.64 -14.05 -9.28
C THR A 334 -5.44 -15.32 -9.62
N ARG A 335 -5.20 -16.44 -8.94
CA ARG A 335 -6.03 -17.66 -9.09
C ARG A 335 -7.52 -17.41 -8.85
N CYS A 336 -7.88 -16.41 -8.03
CA CYS A 336 -9.25 -15.99 -7.79
C CYS A 336 -9.97 -15.53 -9.07
N PHE A 337 -9.26 -15.22 -10.16
CA PHE A 337 -9.88 -14.86 -11.43
C PHE A 337 -10.60 -16.05 -12.10
N LEU A 338 -10.13 -17.29 -11.91
CA LEU A 338 -10.82 -18.49 -12.38
C LEU A 338 -12.14 -18.69 -11.65
N THR A 339 -12.13 -18.58 -10.33
CA THR A 339 -13.32 -18.79 -9.49
C THR A 339 -14.40 -17.74 -9.76
N LEU A 340 -14.01 -16.54 -10.19
CA LEU A 340 -14.93 -15.46 -10.56
C LEU A 340 -15.51 -15.64 -11.96
N SER A 341 -14.72 -16.13 -12.92
CA SER A 341 -15.21 -16.44 -14.26
C SER A 341 -16.25 -17.57 -14.23
N ASP A 342 -16.02 -18.59 -13.39
CA ASP A 342 -16.98 -19.69 -13.18
C ASP A 342 -18.30 -19.21 -12.56
N ARG A 343 -18.24 -18.28 -11.60
CA ARG A 343 -19.43 -17.66 -10.99
C ARG A 343 -20.22 -16.81 -12.01
N ARG A 344 -19.54 -16.10 -12.92
CA ARG A 344 -20.20 -15.34 -14.01
C ARG A 344 -20.95 -16.26 -14.97
N ALA A 345 -20.42 -17.44 -15.24
CA ALA A 345 -21.02 -18.42 -16.15
C ALA A 345 -22.16 -19.25 -15.50
N GLY A 346 -22.47 -19.03 -14.21
CA GLY A 346 -23.48 -19.82 -13.48
C GLY A 346 -23.11 -21.31 -13.36
N VAL A 347 -21.83 -21.64 -13.53
CA VAL A 347 -21.34 -23.02 -13.52
C VAL A 347 -21.30 -23.50 -12.08
N ASN A 348 -22.07 -24.54 -11.78
CA ASN A 348 -21.97 -25.22 -10.49
C ASN A 348 -20.55 -25.77 -10.33
N ARG A 349 -19.89 -25.48 -9.20
CA ARG A 349 -18.49 -25.88 -8.93
C ARG A 349 -18.25 -27.39 -9.08
N SER A 350 -19.27 -28.22 -8.85
CA SER A 350 -19.25 -29.67 -9.03
C SER A 350 -19.33 -30.14 -10.50
N SER A 351 -19.62 -29.24 -11.43
CA SER A 351 -19.85 -29.50 -12.85
C SER A 351 -18.77 -28.89 -13.75
N ARG A 352 -17.66 -28.39 -13.18
CA ARG A 352 -16.61 -27.66 -13.90
C ARG A 352 -16.16 -28.44 -15.15
N PRO A 353 -16.34 -27.91 -16.37
CA PRO A 353 -15.53 -28.35 -17.49
C PRO A 353 -14.08 -27.97 -17.15
N ARG A 354 -13.17 -28.94 -17.16
CA ARG A 354 -11.74 -28.65 -17.02
C ARG A 354 -11.35 -27.67 -18.12
N VAL A 355 -11.02 -26.43 -17.77
CA VAL A 355 -10.37 -25.50 -18.71
C VAL A 355 -9.00 -26.10 -19.00
N ALA A 356 -8.95 -26.95 -20.03
CA ALA A 356 -7.76 -27.73 -20.35
C ALA A 356 -6.76 -26.95 -21.22
N SER A 357 -7.15 -25.78 -21.74
CA SER A 357 -6.33 -24.95 -22.60
C SER A 357 -6.84 -23.51 -22.59
N LEU A 358 -5.91 -22.56 -22.77
CA LEU A 358 -6.14 -21.13 -22.97
C LEU A 358 -7.20 -20.85 -24.04
N ASN A 359 -7.24 -21.65 -25.11
CA ASN A 359 -8.19 -21.49 -26.23
C ASN A 359 -9.66 -21.73 -25.84
N ASN A 360 -9.89 -22.35 -24.67
CA ASN A 360 -11.24 -22.62 -24.16
C ASN A 360 -11.76 -21.50 -23.24
N ILE A 361 -10.97 -20.46 -22.97
CA ILE A 361 -11.39 -19.33 -22.15
C ILE A 361 -12.26 -18.39 -22.99
N THR A 362 -13.54 -18.31 -22.66
CA THR A 362 -14.53 -17.45 -23.34
C THR A 362 -14.55 -16.02 -22.80
N ASP A 363 -14.07 -15.80 -21.58
CA ASP A 363 -13.96 -14.48 -20.97
C ASP A 363 -12.72 -13.75 -21.53
N PRO A 364 -12.89 -12.65 -22.31
CA PRO A 364 -11.77 -11.95 -22.93
C PRO A 364 -10.84 -11.28 -21.91
N GLU A 365 -11.35 -10.91 -20.73
CA GLU A 365 -10.54 -10.33 -19.66
C GLU A 365 -9.66 -11.39 -19.01
N LEU A 366 -10.24 -12.56 -18.68
CA LEU A 366 -9.48 -13.68 -18.14
C LEU A 366 -8.44 -14.18 -19.17
N HIS A 367 -8.81 -14.26 -20.44
CA HIS A 367 -7.88 -14.65 -21.51
C HIS A 367 -6.71 -13.65 -21.61
N PHE A 368 -6.98 -12.34 -21.54
CA PHE A 368 -5.94 -11.31 -21.50
C PHE A 368 -5.02 -11.47 -20.27
N GLN A 369 -5.61 -11.69 -19.08
CA GLN A 369 -4.86 -11.90 -17.84
C GLN A 369 -3.92 -13.10 -17.92
N VAL A 370 -4.42 -14.27 -18.31
CA VAL A 370 -3.61 -15.50 -18.43
C VAL A 370 -2.51 -15.30 -19.46
N LYS A 371 -2.80 -14.66 -20.59
CA LYS A 371 -1.81 -14.38 -21.63
C LYS A 371 -0.71 -13.45 -21.12
N GLU A 372 -1.06 -12.34 -20.48
CA GLU A 372 -0.07 -11.39 -19.96
C GLU A 372 0.80 -11.99 -18.85
N LEU A 373 0.19 -12.72 -17.91
CA LEU A 373 0.92 -13.42 -16.85
C LEU A 373 1.81 -14.54 -17.40
N GLY A 374 1.34 -15.30 -18.40
CA GLY A 374 2.12 -16.32 -19.09
C GLY A 374 3.31 -15.74 -19.87
N ASN A 375 3.12 -14.59 -20.53
CA ASN A 375 4.21 -13.86 -21.19
C ASN A 375 5.26 -13.37 -20.18
N LEU A 376 4.80 -12.82 -19.05
CA LEU A 376 5.63 -12.45 -17.90
C LEU A 376 6.49 -13.65 -17.50
N LEU A 377 5.84 -14.76 -17.16
CA LEU A 377 6.48 -15.97 -16.67
C LEU A 377 7.49 -16.52 -17.67
N HIS A 378 7.14 -16.58 -18.96
CA HIS A 378 8.07 -17.02 -19.99
C HIS A 378 9.35 -16.17 -20.00
N LEU A 379 9.22 -14.84 -19.98
CA LEU A 379 10.38 -13.97 -19.99
C LEU A 379 11.26 -14.21 -18.76
N VAL A 380 10.68 -14.33 -17.58
CA VAL A 380 11.50 -14.46 -16.36
C VAL A 380 12.10 -15.86 -16.26
N VAL A 381 11.39 -16.91 -16.65
CA VAL A 381 11.95 -18.27 -16.79
C VAL A 381 13.10 -18.30 -17.80
N SER A 382 13.02 -17.52 -18.89
CA SER A 382 14.10 -17.44 -19.87
C SER A 382 15.39 -16.81 -19.31
N ARG A 383 15.27 -16.02 -18.25
CA ARG A 383 16.39 -15.35 -17.57
C ARG A 383 16.85 -16.10 -16.32
N ASP A 384 15.92 -16.76 -15.61
CA ASP A 384 16.17 -17.60 -14.44
C ASP A 384 15.26 -18.85 -14.49
N PRO A 385 15.79 -19.99 -14.97
CA PRO A 385 15.03 -21.24 -15.06
C PRO A 385 14.58 -21.81 -13.71
N SER A 386 15.17 -21.38 -12.59
CA SER A 386 14.82 -21.90 -11.27
C SER A 386 13.41 -21.51 -10.84
N LEU A 387 12.89 -20.36 -11.32
CA LEU A 387 11.50 -19.93 -11.08
C LEU A 387 10.49 -20.94 -11.60
N LEU A 388 10.79 -21.62 -12.73
CA LEU A 388 9.90 -22.62 -13.30
C LEU A 388 9.70 -23.81 -12.35
N ALA A 389 10.74 -24.21 -11.63
CA ALA A 389 10.66 -25.30 -10.66
C ALA A 389 9.75 -24.91 -9.48
N HIS A 390 9.87 -23.67 -8.98
CA HIS A 390 9.05 -23.18 -7.88
C HIS A 390 7.59 -23.02 -8.28
N VAL A 391 7.30 -22.42 -9.45
CA VAL A 391 5.93 -22.27 -9.95
C VAL A 391 5.25 -23.63 -10.13
N ARG A 392 5.99 -24.66 -10.58
CA ARG A 392 5.50 -26.04 -10.67
C ARG A 392 5.29 -26.71 -9.32
N ALA A 393 5.99 -26.27 -8.27
CA ALA A 393 5.85 -26.81 -6.93
C ALA A 393 4.64 -26.24 -6.18
N LEU A 394 4.19 -25.02 -6.51
CA LEU A 394 3.08 -24.33 -5.82
C LEU A 394 1.81 -25.18 -5.66
N PRO A 395 1.33 -25.93 -6.67
CA PRO A 395 0.13 -26.77 -6.48
C PRO A 395 0.35 -27.90 -5.47
N ASN A 396 1.55 -28.48 -5.41
CA ASN A 396 1.88 -29.54 -4.47
C ASN A 396 2.01 -28.98 -3.04
N GLU A 397 2.60 -27.80 -2.88
CA GLU A 397 2.67 -27.10 -1.60
C GLU A 397 1.27 -26.73 -1.08
N ALA A 398 0.38 -26.26 -1.96
CA ALA A 398 -1.01 -25.97 -1.61
C ALA A 398 -1.80 -27.24 -1.26
N ALA A 399 -1.56 -28.36 -1.96
CA ALA A 399 -2.16 -29.64 -1.64
C ALA A 399 -1.72 -30.15 -0.26
N ALA A 400 -0.42 -30.05 0.07
CA ALA A 400 0.09 -30.38 1.40
C ALA A 400 -0.51 -29.47 2.48
N ALA A 401 -0.62 -28.16 2.22
CA ALA A 401 -1.29 -27.23 3.12
C ALA A 401 -2.77 -27.57 3.35
N ALA A 402 -3.45 -28.12 2.32
CA ALA A 402 -4.84 -28.56 2.44
C ALA A 402 -5.01 -29.81 3.32
N GLU A 403 -4.01 -30.71 3.35
CA GLU A 403 -4.00 -31.85 4.28
C GLU A 403 -3.93 -31.40 5.75
N HIS A 404 -3.32 -30.24 6.00
CA HIS A 404 -3.23 -29.60 7.32
C HIS A 404 -4.39 -28.62 7.62
N GLY A 405 -5.38 -28.51 6.73
CA GLY A 405 -6.52 -27.61 6.91
C GLY A 405 -6.19 -26.12 6.80
N LEU A 406 -5.02 -25.76 6.29
CA LEU A 406 -4.61 -24.36 6.10
C LEU A 406 -5.23 -23.72 4.84
N VAL A 407 -5.56 -24.55 3.85
CA VAL A 407 -6.13 -24.16 2.56
C VAL A 407 -7.22 -25.17 2.21
N THR A 408 -8.26 -24.79 1.46
CA THR A 408 -9.25 -25.78 1.03
C THR A 408 -8.69 -26.65 -0.08
N ARG A 409 -9.12 -27.92 -0.17
CA ARG A 409 -8.73 -28.80 -1.27
C ARG A 409 -9.15 -28.24 -2.64
N GLU A 410 -10.25 -27.48 -2.67
CA GLU A 410 -10.72 -26.78 -3.87
C GLU A 410 -9.72 -25.70 -4.32
N ASP A 411 -9.23 -24.87 -3.39
CA ASP A 411 -8.26 -23.82 -3.71
C ASP A 411 -6.93 -24.38 -4.23
N ALA A 412 -6.54 -25.58 -3.77
CA ALA A 412 -5.35 -26.27 -4.27
C ALA A 412 -5.54 -26.80 -5.70
N GLU A 413 -6.73 -27.34 -6.04
CA GLU A 413 -7.05 -27.72 -7.42
C GLU A 413 -7.15 -26.51 -8.36
N ASP A 414 -7.74 -25.41 -7.89
CA ASP A 414 -7.84 -24.16 -8.67
C ASP A 414 -6.47 -23.59 -8.99
N LEU A 415 -5.56 -23.61 -8.00
CA LEU A 415 -4.17 -23.22 -8.22
C LEU A 415 -3.47 -24.13 -9.24
N ARG A 416 -3.73 -25.44 -9.21
CA ARG A 416 -3.16 -26.37 -10.20
C ARG A 416 -3.60 -26.01 -11.62
N ILE A 417 -4.90 -25.83 -11.83
CA ILE A 417 -5.46 -25.45 -13.14
C ILE A 417 -4.86 -24.12 -13.59
N TRP A 418 -4.76 -23.14 -12.69
CA TRP A 418 -4.18 -21.84 -12.98
C TRP A 418 -2.71 -21.93 -13.42
N VAL A 419 -1.90 -22.69 -12.69
CA VAL A 419 -0.50 -22.92 -13.02
C VAL A 419 -0.36 -23.63 -14.38
N ASP A 420 -1.19 -24.63 -14.66
CA ASP A 420 -1.18 -25.33 -15.95
C ASP A 420 -1.47 -24.37 -17.12
N LEU A 421 -2.49 -23.51 -16.97
CA LEU A 421 -2.85 -22.49 -17.96
C LEU A 421 -1.75 -21.45 -18.18
N LEU A 422 -1.09 -21.01 -17.11
CA LEU A 422 0.02 -20.05 -17.19
C LEU A 422 1.26 -20.65 -17.86
N LEU A 423 1.46 -21.97 -17.73
CA LEU A 423 2.61 -22.67 -18.30
C LEU A 423 2.42 -23.07 -19.77
N GLU A 424 1.18 -23.16 -20.27
CA GLU A 424 0.90 -23.53 -21.67
C GLU A 424 1.60 -22.61 -22.71
N PRO A 425 1.58 -21.27 -22.58
CA PRO A 425 2.35 -20.38 -23.47
C PRO A 425 3.87 -20.58 -23.34
N VAL A 426 4.35 -20.81 -22.12
CA VAL A 426 5.79 -20.99 -21.83
C VAL A 426 6.30 -22.26 -22.50
N GLN A 427 5.56 -23.36 -22.38
CA GLN A 427 5.91 -24.65 -22.97
C GLN A 427 5.88 -24.61 -24.50
N SER A 428 4.87 -23.96 -25.07
CA SER A 428 4.73 -23.79 -26.52
C SER A 428 5.90 -23.00 -27.12
N GLN A 429 6.38 -21.97 -26.42
CA GLN A 429 7.51 -21.15 -26.87
C GLN A 429 8.86 -21.85 -26.68
N LEU A 430 9.01 -22.67 -25.63
CA LEU A 430 10.21 -23.47 -25.41
C LEU A 430 10.35 -24.62 -26.42
N ALA A 431 9.24 -25.22 -26.86
CA ALA A 431 9.25 -26.34 -27.82
C ALA A 431 9.64 -25.95 -29.26
N VAL A 432 9.63 -24.65 -29.58
CA VAL A 432 9.98 -24.12 -30.92
C VAL A 432 11.48 -23.77 -31.03
N ARG A 433 12.23 -23.80 -29.92
CA ARG A 433 13.69 -23.62 -29.88
C ARG A 433 14.39 -24.96 -29.78
#